data_AF-A0A3D5L2H5-F1
#
_entry.id   AF-A0A3D5L2H5-F1
#
_cell.length_a   1.000
_cell.length_b   1.000
_cell.length_c   1.000
_cell.angle_alpha   90.00
_cell.angle_beta   90.00
_cell.angle_gamma   90.00
#
_symmetry.space_group_name_H-M   'P 1'
#
loop_
_entity.id
_entity.type
_entity.pdbx_description
1 polymer ?
#
loop_
_entity_poly.entity_id
_entity_poly.type
_entity_poly.pdbx_seq_one_letter_code
_entity_poly.pdbx_strand_id
1 'polypeptide(L)'
;AKMVGLCVTIIEDRPSFAEEAKTAGADAVICADFTKGLEQAPGGLDTYFVIMTRAHQWDIDCMKIISKKPFAYVGMMGSGRRIAVVKERLLAEGVPENVVSSLHAPIGLPIRAETPEEIAVSVLAEIISIKNEKSRNDAFPEEIRQALQKSGRKILCTIVKKNGAAPRSAGSKMLVFSDGTFAGTIGGGLAEARILEKAKEILAGKESEPALVNLTLTDSEADRDGMICGGEMSVFLEEVL
;
A
#
# COMPACT_ATOMS: atom_id res chain seq x y z
N ALA A 1 -2.49 14.27 6.01
CA ALA A 1 -1.49 13.25 5.68
C ALA A 1 -0.75 12.74 6.92
N LYS A 2 -0.09 13.61 7.69
CA LYS A 2 0.64 13.22 8.92
C LYS A 2 -0.20 12.45 9.95
N MET A 3 -1.44 12.89 10.19
CA MET A 3 -2.39 12.23 11.11
C MET A 3 -2.69 10.77 10.74
N VAL A 4 -2.51 10.38 9.48
CA VAL A 4 -2.74 9.01 8.99
C VAL A 4 -1.42 8.26 8.68
N GLY A 5 -0.30 8.77 9.22
CA GLY A 5 1.01 8.12 9.17
C GLY A 5 1.72 8.19 7.81
N LEU A 6 1.36 9.14 6.94
CA LEU A 6 2.07 9.36 5.67
C LEU A 6 3.25 10.32 5.87
N CYS A 7 4.40 9.98 5.26
CA CYS A 7 5.53 10.88 5.10
C CYS A 7 5.23 11.88 3.97
N VAL A 8 5.47 13.17 4.21
CA VAL A 8 5.11 14.24 3.28
C VAL A 8 6.36 14.96 2.77
N THR A 9 6.60 14.86 1.47
CA THR A 9 7.59 15.69 0.76
C THR A 9 6.87 16.74 -0.07
N ILE A 10 7.23 18.01 0.09
CA ILE A 10 6.70 19.12 -0.70
C ILE A 10 7.76 19.62 -1.68
N ILE A 11 7.39 19.74 -2.96
CA ILE A 11 8.20 20.40 -3.99
C ILE A 11 7.52 21.73 -4.31
N GLU A 12 8.25 22.82 -4.12
CA GLU A 12 7.72 24.18 -4.31
C GLU A 12 8.84 25.09 -4.81
N ASP A 13 8.58 25.82 -5.89
CA ASP A 13 9.58 26.66 -6.57
C ASP A 13 9.70 28.05 -5.98
N ARG A 14 8.76 28.45 -5.10
CA ARG A 14 8.76 29.74 -4.41
C ARG A 14 9.31 29.61 -2.99
N PRO A 15 10.42 30.29 -2.65
CA PRO A 15 11.06 30.16 -1.34
C PRO A 15 10.15 30.43 -0.13
N SER A 16 9.24 31.41 -0.21
CA SER A 16 8.32 31.71 0.90
C SER A 16 7.36 30.56 1.18
N PHE A 17 6.78 29.96 0.14
CA PHE A 17 5.85 28.83 0.27
C PHE A 17 6.57 27.55 0.68
N ALA A 18 7.82 27.36 0.25
CA ALA A 18 8.66 26.27 0.73
C ALA A 18 8.93 26.40 2.24
N GLU A 19 9.17 27.61 2.75
CA GLU A 19 9.37 27.84 4.18
C GLU A 19 8.06 27.65 5.00
N GLU A 20 6.93 28.09 4.45
CA GLU A 20 5.60 27.80 5.03
C GLU A 20 5.36 26.29 5.12
N ALA A 21 5.71 25.52 4.09
CA ALA A 21 5.56 24.06 4.09
C ALA A 21 6.40 23.37 5.18
N LYS A 22 7.62 23.85 5.44
CA LYS A 22 8.44 23.37 6.57
C LYS A 22 7.76 23.67 7.89
N THR A 23 7.30 24.90 8.06
CA THR A 23 6.63 25.36 9.29
C THR A 23 5.33 24.59 9.55
N ALA A 24 4.61 24.21 8.49
CA ALA A 24 3.41 23.38 8.53
C ALA A 24 3.67 21.90 8.85
N GLY A 25 4.93 21.47 8.95
CA GLY A 25 5.30 20.12 9.38
C GLY A 25 5.49 19.10 8.26
N ALA A 26 5.84 19.54 7.05
CA ALA A 26 6.33 18.61 6.00
C ALA A 26 7.62 17.91 6.46
N ASP A 27 7.74 16.61 6.15
CA ASP A 27 8.92 15.81 6.51
C ASP A 27 10.15 16.20 5.69
N ALA A 28 9.94 16.59 4.43
CA ALA A 28 10.95 17.12 3.55
C ALA A 28 10.38 18.22 2.66
N VAL A 29 11.21 19.22 2.35
CA VAL A 29 10.86 20.27 1.40
C VAL A 29 11.99 20.46 0.41
N ILE A 30 11.66 20.38 -0.88
CA ILE A 30 12.59 20.60 -1.99
C ILE A 30 12.22 21.92 -2.64
N CYS A 31 12.99 22.97 -2.33
CA CYS A 31 12.80 24.30 -2.91
C CYS A 31 13.48 24.38 -4.29
N ALA A 32 12.79 23.94 -5.33
CA ALA A 32 13.28 23.90 -6.71
C ALA A 32 12.11 23.96 -7.70
N ASP A 33 12.41 24.18 -8.99
CA ASP A 33 11.43 23.94 -10.04
C ASP A 33 10.90 22.50 -9.99
N PHE A 34 9.64 22.31 -10.40
CA PHE A 34 8.95 21.04 -10.22
C PHE A 34 9.67 19.86 -10.89
N THR A 35 10.32 20.09 -12.03
CA THR A 35 11.05 19.04 -12.74
C THR A 35 12.28 18.57 -11.97
N LYS A 36 13.14 19.49 -11.52
CA LYS A 36 14.32 19.16 -10.72
C LYS A 36 13.94 18.62 -9.35
N GLY A 37 12.87 19.14 -8.77
CA GLY A 37 12.35 18.65 -7.50
C GLY A 37 11.84 17.21 -7.62
N LEU A 38 11.08 16.90 -8.69
CA LEU A 38 10.60 15.55 -8.93
C LEU A 38 11.73 14.59 -9.28
N GLU A 39 12.78 15.01 -9.98
CA GLU A 39 13.96 14.15 -10.23
C GLU A 39 14.59 13.66 -8.93
N GLN A 40 14.67 14.51 -7.91
CA GLN A 40 15.19 14.20 -6.57
C GLN A 40 14.21 13.38 -5.70
N ALA A 41 12.91 13.54 -5.92
CA ALA A 41 11.89 12.82 -5.16
C ALA A 41 11.81 11.33 -5.58
N PRO A 42 11.88 10.36 -4.65
CA PRO A 42 11.78 8.96 -5.00
C PRO A 42 10.38 8.60 -5.51
N GLY A 43 10.30 7.59 -6.37
CA GLY A 43 9.07 6.84 -6.64
C GLY A 43 9.02 5.57 -5.79
N GLY A 44 7.92 4.85 -5.87
CA GLY A 44 7.73 3.59 -5.16
C GLY A 44 6.31 3.06 -5.33
N LEU A 45 6.11 1.77 -5.12
CA LEU A 45 4.78 1.14 -5.19
C LEU A 45 3.83 1.62 -4.08
N ASP A 46 4.34 2.36 -3.11
CA ASP A 46 3.64 3.04 -2.03
C ASP A 46 3.79 4.57 -2.06
N THR A 47 4.18 5.14 -3.21
CA THR A 47 4.28 6.58 -3.40
C THR A 47 2.98 7.15 -3.99
N TYR A 48 2.51 8.26 -3.42
CA TYR A 48 1.27 8.94 -3.81
C TYR A 48 1.62 10.34 -4.31
N PHE A 49 1.58 10.56 -5.62
CA PHE A 49 1.85 11.88 -6.19
C PHE A 49 0.59 12.74 -6.18
N VAL A 50 0.71 13.98 -5.71
CA VAL A 50 -0.37 14.98 -5.72
C VAL A 50 0.12 16.21 -6.47
N ILE A 51 -0.53 16.52 -7.58
CA ILE A 51 -0.18 17.62 -8.48
C ILE A 51 -1.12 18.80 -8.19
N MET A 52 -0.57 19.83 -7.56
CA MET A 52 -1.26 21.07 -7.22
C MET A 52 -0.44 22.27 -7.72
N THR A 53 -0.36 22.42 -9.05
CA THR A 53 0.48 23.46 -9.66
C THR A 53 -0.34 24.66 -10.16
N ARG A 54 0.38 25.73 -10.51
CA ARG A 54 -0.20 27.01 -10.95
C ARG A 54 -0.44 27.11 -12.46
N ALA A 55 0.01 26.14 -13.28
CA ALA A 55 -0.13 26.22 -14.74
C ALA A 55 -0.26 24.84 -15.39
N HIS A 56 -0.98 24.77 -16.52
CA HIS A 56 -1.18 23.53 -17.28
C HIS A 56 0.16 22.90 -17.70
N GLN A 57 1.12 23.73 -18.10
CA GLN A 57 2.44 23.26 -18.52
C GLN A 57 3.16 22.53 -17.38
N TRP A 58 3.07 23.06 -16.15
CA TRP A 58 3.67 22.42 -14.98
C TRP A 58 3.02 21.07 -14.66
N ASP A 59 1.70 20.93 -14.82
CA ASP A 59 1.03 19.63 -14.63
C ASP A 59 1.54 18.59 -15.64
N ILE A 60 1.71 19.01 -16.90
CA ILE A 60 2.19 18.15 -17.99
C ILE A 60 3.64 17.72 -17.71
N ASP A 61 4.51 18.65 -17.36
CA ASP A 61 5.92 18.37 -17.07
C ASP A 61 6.08 17.44 -15.85
N CYS A 62 5.26 17.65 -14.80
CA CYS A 62 5.21 16.75 -13.66
C CYS A 62 4.80 15.34 -14.08
N MET A 63 3.70 15.21 -14.85
CA MET A 63 3.19 13.92 -15.32
C MET A 63 4.17 13.17 -16.23
N LYS A 64 4.96 13.89 -17.05
CA LYS A 64 5.99 13.28 -17.90
C LYS A 64 7.14 12.68 -17.10
N ILE A 65 7.43 13.19 -15.91
CA ILE A 65 8.45 12.64 -15.01
C ILE A 65 7.83 11.51 -14.17
N ILE A 66 6.63 11.73 -13.61
CA ILE A 66 5.92 10.74 -12.79
C ILE A 66 5.63 9.47 -13.59
N SER A 67 5.27 9.58 -14.88
CA SER A 67 5.00 8.43 -15.76
C SER A 67 6.20 7.48 -15.96
N LYS A 68 7.40 7.94 -15.62
CA LYS A 68 8.65 7.16 -15.70
C LYS A 68 9.06 6.57 -14.35
N LYS A 69 8.27 6.78 -13.29
CA LYS A 69 8.53 6.31 -11.93
C LYS A 69 7.46 5.30 -11.51
N PRO A 70 7.80 4.33 -10.63
CA PRO A 70 6.76 3.55 -9.95
C PRO A 70 5.96 4.45 -9.00
N PHE A 71 4.64 4.30 -8.99
CA PHE A 71 3.74 5.00 -8.06
C PHE A 71 2.51 4.15 -7.72
N ALA A 72 1.94 4.39 -6.54
CA ALA A 72 0.68 3.80 -6.10
C ALA A 72 -0.53 4.56 -6.65
N TYR A 73 -0.39 5.88 -6.77
CA TYR A 73 -1.44 6.84 -7.08
C TYR A 73 -0.84 8.12 -7.68
N VAL A 74 -1.57 8.73 -8.60
CA VAL A 74 -1.33 10.10 -9.03
C VAL A 74 -2.65 10.86 -9.16
N GLY A 75 -2.75 11.98 -8.47
CA GLY A 75 -3.91 12.85 -8.48
C GLY A 75 -3.54 14.26 -8.90
N MET A 76 -4.43 14.93 -9.65
CA MET A 76 -4.23 16.29 -10.11
C MET A 76 -5.44 17.17 -9.78
N MET A 77 -5.15 18.30 -9.14
CA MET A 77 -6.14 19.35 -8.90
C MET A 77 -6.35 20.18 -10.16
N GLY A 78 -7.61 20.44 -10.53
CA GLY A 78 -7.92 21.31 -11.66
C GLY A 78 -9.40 21.31 -12.03
N SER A 79 -9.81 22.31 -12.81
CA SER A 79 -11.15 22.35 -13.40
C SER A 79 -11.27 21.31 -14.53
N GLY A 80 -12.50 20.88 -14.85
CA GLY A 80 -12.73 19.93 -15.95
C GLY A 80 -12.09 20.36 -17.28
N ARG A 81 -12.11 21.67 -17.57
CA ARG A 81 -11.44 22.24 -18.76
C ARG A 81 -9.92 22.10 -18.70
N ARG A 82 -9.29 22.41 -17.56
CA ARG A 82 -7.84 22.24 -17.37
C ARG A 82 -7.44 20.77 -17.52
N ILE A 83 -8.22 19.88 -16.91
CA ILE A 83 -7.98 18.43 -16.94
C ILE A 83 -8.05 17.90 -18.36
N ALA A 84 -9.06 18.29 -19.14
CA ALA A 84 -9.20 17.87 -20.54
C ALA A 84 -7.97 18.26 -21.38
N VAL A 85 -7.53 19.52 -21.27
CA VAL A 85 -6.36 20.03 -22.01
C VAL A 85 -5.08 19.30 -21.60
N VAL A 86 -4.89 19.04 -20.30
CA VAL A 86 -3.71 18.32 -19.81
C VAL A 86 -3.70 16.89 -20.32
N LYS A 87 -4.83 16.16 -20.24
CA LYS A 87 -4.91 14.77 -20.73
C LYS A 87 -4.64 14.66 -22.23
N GLU A 88 -5.23 15.55 -23.03
CA GLU A 88 -5.00 15.60 -24.48
C GLU A 88 -3.52 15.82 -24.79
N ARG A 89 -2.89 16.82 -24.15
CA ARG A 89 -1.47 17.10 -24.36
C ARG A 89 -0.54 15.98 -23.90
N LEU A 90 -0.85 15.30 -22.80
CA LEU A 90 -0.06 14.17 -22.32
C LEU A 90 -0.01 13.04 -23.35
N LEU A 91 -1.16 12.71 -23.95
CA LEU A 91 -1.24 11.72 -25.02
C LEU A 91 -0.47 12.17 -26.26
N ALA A 92 -0.64 13.43 -26.68
CA ALA A 92 0.09 14.00 -27.82
C ALA A 92 1.62 14.01 -27.63
N GLU A 93 2.08 14.14 -26.38
CA GLU A 93 3.50 14.10 -26.02
C GLU A 93 4.02 12.69 -25.71
N GLY A 94 3.21 11.65 -25.97
CA GLY A 94 3.63 10.24 -25.90
C GLY A 94 3.60 9.62 -24.51
N VAL A 95 2.90 10.23 -23.54
CA VAL A 95 2.65 9.57 -22.25
C VAL A 95 1.69 8.40 -22.47
N PRO A 96 2.01 7.19 -21.98
CA PRO A 96 1.18 6.01 -22.20
C PRO A 96 -0.27 6.20 -21.76
N GLU A 97 -1.22 5.74 -22.56
CA GLU A 97 -2.66 5.91 -22.31
C GLU A 97 -3.09 5.31 -20.97
N ASN A 98 -2.53 4.15 -20.59
CA ASN A 98 -2.79 3.52 -19.30
C ASN A 98 -2.33 4.37 -18.10
N VAL A 99 -1.29 5.19 -18.27
CA VAL A 99 -0.84 6.13 -17.23
C VAL A 99 -1.76 7.34 -17.19
N VAL A 100 -2.13 7.90 -18.35
CA VAL A 100 -3.07 9.03 -18.43
C VAL A 100 -4.46 8.67 -17.88
N SER A 101 -4.94 7.44 -18.12
CA SER A 101 -6.21 6.96 -17.60
C SER A 101 -6.18 6.71 -16.09
N SER A 102 -5.01 6.39 -15.51
CA SER A 102 -4.82 6.26 -14.07
C SER A 102 -4.79 7.59 -13.30
N LEU A 103 -4.77 8.73 -14.00
CA LEU A 103 -4.74 10.05 -13.37
C LEU A 103 -6.09 10.42 -12.75
N HIS A 104 -6.12 10.54 -11.42
CA HIS A 104 -7.26 10.99 -10.65
C HIS A 104 -7.42 12.50 -10.77
N ALA A 105 -8.34 12.91 -11.64
CA ALA A 105 -8.54 14.31 -12.00
C ALA A 105 -10.03 14.57 -12.34
N PRO A 106 -10.76 15.37 -11.54
CA PRO A 106 -10.30 16.10 -10.37
C PRO A 106 -9.91 15.15 -9.24
N ILE A 107 -8.89 15.54 -8.48
CA ILE A 107 -8.39 14.79 -7.33
C ILE A 107 -9.43 14.76 -6.19
N GLY A 108 -9.51 13.63 -5.48
CA GLY A 108 -10.33 13.46 -4.29
C GLY A 108 -11.72 12.89 -4.54
N LEU A 109 -12.31 12.30 -3.50
CA LEU A 109 -13.66 11.76 -3.54
C LEU A 109 -14.73 12.86 -3.73
N PRO A 110 -15.83 12.59 -4.45
CA PRO A 110 -16.87 13.57 -4.76
C PRO A 110 -17.80 13.84 -3.56
N ILE A 111 -17.24 14.39 -2.48
CA ILE A 111 -17.94 14.70 -1.23
C ILE A 111 -18.54 16.12 -1.20
N ARG A 112 -18.51 16.82 -2.35
CA ARG A 112 -18.94 18.23 -2.48
C ARG A 112 -18.18 19.19 -1.55
N ALA A 113 -16.86 18.99 -1.46
CA ALA A 113 -15.97 19.86 -0.69
C ALA A 113 -15.94 21.29 -1.26
N GLU A 114 -16.00 22.28 -0.38
CA GLU A 114 -15.97 23.71 -0.72
C GLU A 114 -14.75 24.42 -0.12
N THR A 115 -14.33 24.02 1.08
CA THR A 115 -13.20 24.61 1.80
C THR A 115 -11.88 23.85 1.53
N PRO A 116 -10.71 24.49 1.68
CA PRO A 116 -9.42 23.80 1.57
C PRO A 116 -9.30 22.58 2.49
N GLU A 117 -9.86 22.66 3.70
CA GLU A 117 -9.87 21.59 4.69
C GLU A 117 -10.72 20.41 4.22
N GLU A 118 -11.92 20.65 3.70
CA GLU A 118 -12.77 19.61 3.13
C GLU A 118 -12.14 18.97 1.88
N ILE A 119 -11.50 19.77 1.03
CA ILE A 119 -10.76 19.28 -0.13
C ILE A 119 -9.61 18.38 0.35
N ALA A 120 -8.88 18.77 1.39
CA ALA A 120 -7.82 17.95 1.97
C ALA A 120 -8.35 16.61 2.51
N VAL A 121 -9.52 16.61 3.16
CA VAL A 121 -10.20 15.38 3.60
C VAL A 121 -10.60 14.52 2.41
N SER A 122 -11.18 15.11 1.36
CA SER A 122 -11.57 14.42 0.12
C SER A 122 -10.38 13.72 -0.57
N VAL A 123 -9.26 14.43 -0.71
CA VAL A 123 -8.02 13.90 -1.32
C VAL A 123 -7.42 12.80 -0.46
N LEU A 124 -7.33 13.00 0.86
CA LEU A 124 -6.81 11.97 1.76
C LEU A 124 -7.69 10.73 1.81
N ALA A 125 -9.01 10.89 1.75
CA ALA A 125 -9.94 9.77 1.71
C ALA A 125 -9.75 8.93 0.43
N GLU A 126 -9.55 9.56 -0.73
CA GLU A 126 -9.23 8.86 -1.98
C GLU A 126 -7.89 8.11 -1.88
N ILE A 127 -6.85 8.76 -1.38
CA ILE A 127 -5.53 8.16 -1.17
C ILE A 127 -5.61 6.96 -0.21
N ILE A 128 -6.36 7.07 0.88
CA ILE A 128 -6.56 5.99 1.86
C ILE A 128 -7.36 4.84 1.23
N SER A 129 -8.39 5.13 0.44
CA SER A 129 -9.14 4.10 -0.31
C SER A 129 -8.18 3.28 -1.16
N ILE A 130 -7.35 3.93 -1.97
CA ILE A 130 -6.40 3.25 -2.87
C ILE A 130 -5.30 2.53 -2.10
N LYS A 131 -4.81 3.12 -1.01
CA LYS A 131 -3.86 2.48 -0.09
C LYS A 131 -4.41 1.17 0.49
N ASN A 132 -5.72 1.10 0.71
CA ASN A 132 -6.39 -0.04 1.35
C ASN A 132 -7.04 -1.02 0.34
N GLU A 133 -7.42 -0.55 -0.86
CA GLU A 133 -7.96 -1.37 -1.97
C GLU A 133 -6.92 -2.37 -2.46
N LYS A 134 -5.67 -1.93 -2.52
CA LYS A 134 -4.54 -2.84 -2.54
C LYS A 134 -4.45 -3.44 -1.15
N SER A 135 -5.26 -4.47 -0.88
CA SER A 135 -5.05 -5.41 0.22
C SER A 135 -3.55 -5.73 0.16
N ARG A 136 -2.76 -5.09 1.04
CA ARG A 136 -1.30 -5.24 1.06
C ARG A 136 -1.03 -6.62 1.61
N ASN A 137 -1.20 -7.54 0.70
CA ASN A 137 -0.93 -8.95 0.83
C ASN A 137 0.52 -9.25 0.47
N ASP A 138 1.18 -8.22 -0.09
CA ASP A 138 2.51 -8.29 -0.67
C ASP A 138 3.53 -7.50 0.17
N ALA A 139 3.07 -6.61 1.08
CA ALA A 139 3.97 -5.89 1.98
C ALA A 139 4.15 -6.65 3.29
N PHE A 140 5.39 -6.87 3.70
CA PHE A 140 5.71 -7.42 5.02
C PHE A 140 5.39 -6.38 6.11
N PRO A 141 4.51 -6.70 7.09
CA PRO A 141 4.35 -5.88 8.28
C PRO A 141 5.71 -5.60 8.94
N GLU A 142 5.88 -4.46 9.60
CA GLU A 142 7.18 -4.04 10.15
C GLU A 142 7.80 -5.10 11.07
N GLU A 143 6.99 -5.78 11.88
CA GLU A 143 7.41 -6.90 12.72
C GLU A 143 8.01 -8.05 11.89
N ILE A 144 7.42 -8.38 10.73
CA ILE A 144 7.94 -9.41 9.83
C ILE A 144 9.17 -8.90 9.11
N ARG A 145 9.21 -7.63 8.69
CA ARG A 145 10.39 -7.03 8.05
C ARG A 145 11.61 -7.09 8.96
N GLN A 146 11.45 -6.76 10.24
CA GLN A 146 12.51 -6.88 11.25
C GLN A 146 12.87 -8.34 11.52
N ALA A 147 11.87 -9.22 11.61
CA ALA A 147 12.07 -10.65 11.82
C ALA A 147 12.82 -11.32 10.65
N LEU A 148 12.56 -10.90 9.40
CA LEU A 148 13.24 -11.37 8.20
C LEU A 148 14.73 -11.01 8.19
N GLN A 149 15.16 -9.96 8.89
CA GLN A 149 16.58 -9.61 8.99
C GLN A 149 17.36 -10.52 9.95
N LYS A 150 16.67 -11.31 10.79
CA LYS A 150 17.31 -12.26 11.69
C LYS A 150 17.83 -13.46 10.91
N SER A 151 19.04 -13.89 11.23
CA SER A 151 19.65 -15.11 10.67
C SER A 151 18.97 -16.37 11.19
N GLY A 152 19.09 -17.45 10.41
CA GLY A 152 18.53 -18.76 10.76
C GLY A 152 17.34 -19.13 9.87
N ARG A 153 17.09 -20.44 9.79
CA ARG A 153 16.00 -21.00 8.99
C ARG A 153 14.65 -20.57 9.56
N LYS A 154 13.77 -20.15 8.68
CA LYS A 154 12.46 -19.57 9.01
C LYS A 154 11.49 -19.82 7.87
N ILE A 155 10.25 -20.15 8.20
CA ILE A 155 9.19 -20.41 7.22
C ILE A 155 8.25 -19.20 7.19
N LEU A 156 8.05 -18.64 6.01
CA LEU A 156 7.04 -17.63 5.76
C LEU A 156 5.73 -18.33 5.40
N CYS A 157 4.71 -18.08 6.21
CA CYS A 157 3.34 -18.53 5.99
C CYS A 157 2.51 -17.36 5.45
N THR A 158 1.98 -17.48 4.23
CA THR A 158 1.14 -16.44 3.60
C THR A 158 -0.23 -17.01 3.26
N ILE A 159 -1.32 -16.36 3.69
CA ILE A 159 -2.66 -16.72 3.22
C ILE A 159 -2.74 -16.39 1.73
N VAL A 160 -2.88 -17.37 0.84
CA VAL A 160 -2.97 -17.12 -0.62
C VAL A 160 -4.41 -17.13 -1.13
N LYS A 161 -5.33 -17.70 -0.37
CA LYS A 161 -6.76 -17.73 -0.71
C LYS A 161 -7.60 -17.65 0.55
N LYS A 162 -8.72 -16.93 0.46
CA LYS A 162 -9.73 -16.85 1.51
C LYS A 162 -11.12 -16.87 0.89
N ASN A 163 -11.98 -17.75 1.39
CA ASN A 163 -13.42 -17.78 1.11
C ASN A 163 -14.20 -17.64 2.43
N GLY A 164 -15.31 -16.90 2.41
CA GLY A 164 -16.20 -16.75 3.57
C GLY A 164 -15.65 -15.85 4.69
N ALA A 165 -16.10 -16.09 5.92
CA ALA A 165 -15.88 -15.25 7.09
C ALA A 165 -14.58 -15.55 7.86
N ALA A 166 -13.58 -16.17 7.23
CA ALA A 166 -12.29 -16.44 7.88
C ALA A 166 -11.65 -15.14 8.45
N PRO A 167 -10.87 -15.21 9.54
CA PRO A 167 -10.53 -14.04 10.36
C PRO A 167 -9.61 -12.99 9.69
N ARG A 168 -8.80 -13.39 8.70
CA ARG A 168 -7.87 -12.49 8.00
C ARG A 168 -8.01 -12.59 6.49
N SER A 169 -7.71 -11.49 5.79
CA SER A 169 -7.68 -11.46 4.32
C SER A 169 -6.56 -12.35 3.80
N ALA A 170 -6.66 -12.74 2.51
CA ALA A 170 -5.47 -13.17 1.75
C ALA A 170 -4.32 -12.20 2.03
N GLY A 171 -3.08 -12.64 1.89
CA GLY A 171 -1.87 -11.89 2.12
C GLY A 171 -1.36 -11.69 3.52
N SER A 172 -2.18 -11.99 4.54
CA SER A 172 -1.67 -11.94 5.91
C SER A 172 -0.52 -12.93 6.03
N LYS A 173 0.54 -12.50 6.68
CA LYS A 173 1.80 -13.23 6.79
C LYS A 173 2.09 -13.54 8.25
N MET A 174 2.75 -14.67 8.46
CA MET A 174 3.34 -15.07 9.74
C MET A 174 4.70 -15.71 9.44
N LEU A 175 5.73 -15.35 10.19
CA LEU A 175 7.07 -15.89 10.03
C LEU A 175 7.38 -16.79 11.24
N VAL A 176 7.72 -18.06 10.99
CA VAL A 176 7.96 -19.06 12.03
C VAL A 176 9.44 -19.41 12.09
N PHE A 177 10.03 -19.35 13.28
CA PHE A 177 11.43 -19.65 13.53
C PHE A 177 11.64 -21.10 14.00
N SER A 178 12.86 -21.60 13.84
CA SER A 178 13.27 -22.96 14.28
C SER A 178 13.14 -23.21 15.79
N ASP A 179 13.20 -22.17 16.61
CA ASP A 179 12.96 -22.24 18.07
C ASP A 179 11.46 -22.30 18.43
N GLY A 180 10.58 -22.24 17.42
CA GLY A 180 9.13 -22.28 17.58
C GLY A 180 8.49 -20.93 17.92
N THR A 181 9.28 -19.85 18.01
CA THR A 181 8.75 -18.48 18.07
C THR A 181 8.24 -18.04 16.70
N PHE A 182 7.41 -17.00 16.66
CA PHE A 182 6.87 -16.46 15.41
C PHE A 182 6.66 -14.94 15.49
N ALA A 183 6.59 -14.30 14.32
CA ALA A 183 6.25 -12.89 14.14
C ALA A 183 5.09 -12.73 13.15
N GLY A 184 4.16 -11.81 13.42
CA GLY A 184 2.93 -11.67 12.66
C GLY A 184 1.86 -12.72 12.99
N THR A 185 0.75 -12.68 12.27
CA THR A 185 -0.40 -13.56 12.48
C THR A 185 -1.18 -13.76 11.19
N ILE A 186 -1.71 -14.97 11.00
CA ILE A 186 -2.65 -15.30 9.93
C ILE A 186 -4.11 -15.33 10.42
N GLY A 187 -4.38 -14.86 11.64
CA GLY A 187 -5.73 -14.66 12.18
C GLY A 187 -6.04 -15.36 13.50
N GLY A 188 -5.08 -16.05 14.11
CA GLY A 188 -5.22 -16.70 15.42
C GLY A 188 -6.05 -17.99 15.43
N GLY A 189 -6.18 -18.59 16.61
CA GLY A 189 -7.01 -19.77 16.85
C GLY A 189 -6.43 -21.08 16.29
N LEU A 190 -7.31 -22.08 16.07
CA LEU A 190 -6.94 -23.43 15.64
C LEU A 190 -6.23 -23.43 14.27
N ALA A 191 -6.60 -22.51 13.38
CA ALA A 191 -5.97 -22.36 12.07
C ALA A 191 -4.48 -22.02 12.20
N GLU A 192 -4.16 -21.04 13.06
CA GLU A 192 -2.78 -20.62 13.31
C GLU A 192 -1.95 -21.74 13.96
N ALA A 193 -2.54 -22.45 14.94
CA ALA A 193 -1.88 -23.58 15.59
C ALA A 193 -1.47 -24.68 14.60
N ARG A 194 -2.36 -25.03 13.65
CA ARG A 194 -2.08 -26.04 12.61
C ARG A 194 -0.99 -25.59 11.64
N ILE A 195 -0.98 -24.31 11.26
CA ILE A 195 0.08 -23.78 10.39
C ILE A 195 1.42 -23.73 11.13
N LEU A 196 1.43 -23.36 12.41
CA LEU A 196 2.64 -23.39 13.25
C LEU A 196 3.21 -24.81 13.36
N GLU A 197 2.35 -25.82 13.53
CA GLU A 197 2.77 -27.24 13.57
C GLU A 197 3.40 -27.66 12.23
N LYS A 198 2.73 -27.38 11.10
CA LYS A 198 3.26 -27.71 9.77
C LYS A 198 4.57 -27.01 9.47
N ALA A 199 4.71 -25.74 9.83
CA ALA A 199 5.96 -24.99 9.66
C ALA A 199 7.11 -25.59 10.48
N LYS A 200 6.84 -26.05 11.71
CA LYS A 200 7.83 -26.74 12.55
C LYS A 200 8.27 -28.09 11.94
N GLU A 201 7.35 -28.83 11.32
CA GLU A 201 7.68 -30.08 10.62
C GLU A 201 8.62 -29.85 9.43
N ILE A 202 8.38 -28.80 8.63
CA ILE A 202 9.26 -28.40 7.52
C ILE A 202 10.64 -27.99 8.07
N LEU A 203 10.69 -27.17 9.13
CA LEU A 203 11.96 -26.76 9.76
C LEU A 203 12.74 -27.96 10.32
N ALA A 204 12.03 -28.97 10.83
CA ALA A 204 12.63 -30.23 11.31
C ALA A 204 13.04 -31.19 10.18
N GLY A 205 12.80 -30.85 8.92
CA GLY A 205 13.10 -31.70 7.76
C GLY A 205 12.20 -32.94 7.65
N LYS A 206 11.05 -32.94 8.33
CA LYS A 206 10.07 -34.05 8.29
C LYS A 206 9.11 -33.91 7.10
N GLU A 207 9.00 -32.70 6.56
CA GLU A 207 8.14 -32.34 5.45
C GLU A 207 8.93 -31.49 4.46
N SER A 208 8.55 -31.56 3.19
CA SER A 208 9.18 -30.79 2.12
C SER A 208 8.50 -29.44 1.92
N GLU A 209 9.27 -28.52 1.36
CA GLU A 209 8.82 -27.18 0.96
C GLU A 209 9.03 -26.96 -0.56
N PRO A 210 8.31 -26.01 -1.18
CA PRO A 210 7.20 -25.24 -0.61
C PRO A 210 5.94 -26.11 -0.40
N ALA A 211 5.06 -25.69 0.51
CA ALA A 211 3.82 -26.41 0.82
C ALA A 211 2.59 -25.49 0.75
N LEU A 212 1.45 -26.03 0.27
CA LEU A 212 0.16 -25.35 0.29
C LEU A 212 -0.81 -26.10 1.21
N VAL A 213 -1.19 -25.46 2.31
CA VAL A 213 -2.10 -26.03 3.32
C VAL A 213 -3.49 -25.43 3.15
N ASN A 214 -4.48 -26.29 2.88
CA ASN A 214 -5.89 -25.88 2.81
C ASN A 214 -6.57 -26.17 4.15
N LEU A 215 -7.19 -25.15 4.74
CA LEU A 215 -7.90 -25.23 6.00
C LEU A 215 -9.37 -24.91 5.77
N THR A 216 -10.24 -25.83 6.18
CA THR A 216 -11.68 -25.61 6.27
C THR A 216 -12.02 -25.33 7.72
N LEU A 217 -12.54 -24.14 7.98
CA LEU A 217 -13.01 -23.69 9.29
C LEU A 217 -14.49 -24.07 9.40
N THR A 218 -14.77 -25.36 9.57
CA THR A 218 -16.13 -25.90 9.79
C THR A 218 -16.23 -26.55 11.16
N ASP A 219 -17.31 -26.23 11.86
CA ASP A 219 -17.70 -26.69 13.19
C ASP A 219 -17.67 -28.21 13.36
N SER A 220 -16.74 -28.73 14.14
CA SER A 220 -17.04 -29.98 14.85
C SER A 220 -16.58 -30.06 16.31
N GLU A 221 -15.93 -29.05 16.89
CA GLU A 221 -15.56 -29.06 18.33
C GLU A 221 -15.48 -27.65 18.98
N ALA A 222 -16.40 -26.74 18.66
CA ALA A 222 -16.46 -25.42 19.32
C ALA A 222 -17.89 -25.00 19.65
N ASP A 223 -18.60 -25.86 20.37
CA ASP A 223 -19.87 -25.51 21.01
C ASP A 223 -19.58 -24.90 22.39
N ARG A 224 -19.67 -23.56 22.52
CA ARG A 224 -20.19 -22.88 23.73
C ARG A 224 -20.35 -21.35 23.70
N ASP A 225 -19.73 -20.59 22.77
CA ASP A 225 -19.75 -19.10 22.88
C ASP A 225 -20.28 -18.33 21.64
N GLY A 226 -20.96 -18.99 20.69
CA GLY A 226 -21.91 -18.31 19.79
C GLY A 226 -21.34 -17.34 18.73
N MET A 227 -20.04 -17.37 18.41
CA MET A 227 -19.47 -16.61 17.30
C MET A 227 -18.85 -17.56 16.26
N ILE A 228 -19.61 -17.86 15.19
CA ILE A 228 -19.21 -18.79 14.12
C ILE A 228 -18.65 -17.97 12.94
N CYS A 229 -17.34 -18.00 12.74
CA CYS A 229 -16.69 -17.53 11.51
C CYS A 229 -16.47 -18.72 10.57
N GLY A 230 -17.50 -19.10 9.80
CA GLY A 230 -17.38 -20.14 8.77
C GLY A 230 -16.52 -19.66 7.59
N GLY A 231 -15.59 -20.48 7.10
CA GLY A 231 -14.78 -20.13 5.93
C GLY A 231 -13.73 -21.16 5.53
N GLU A 232 -13.12 -20.95 4.37
CA GLU A 232 -11.97 -21.73 3.91
C GLU A 232 -10.79 -20.79 3.66
N MET A 233 -9.59 -21.28 3.93
CA MET A 233 -8.37 -20.54 3.62
C MET A 233 -7.26 -21.48 3.13
N SER A 234 -6.44 -20.97 2.22
CA SER A 234 -5.23 -21.66 1.76
C SER A 234 -4.01 -20.86 2.21
N VAL A 235 -3.04 -21.52 2.81
CA VAL A 235 -1.82 -20.90 3.33
C VAL A 235 -0.62 -21.53 2.62
N PHE A 236 0.19 -20.70 1.97
CA PHE A 236 1.44 -21.09 1.33
C PHE A 236 2.59 -20.97 2.34
N LEU A 237 3.43 -21.99 2.43
CA LEU A 237 4.59 -22.08 3.31
C LEU A 237 5.85 -22.24 2.46
N GLU A 238 6.83 -21.37 2.70
CA GLU A 238 8.14 -21.38 2.03
C GLU A 238 9.26 -20.95 3.00
N GLU A 239 10.43 -21.58 2.94
CA GLU A 239 11.63 -21.10 3.62
C GLU A 239 12.14 -19.84 2.94
N VAL A 240 12.44 -18.85 3.79
CA VAL A 240 13.02 -17.58 3.36
C VAL A 240 14.36 -17.43 4.07
N LEU A 241 15.39 -17.08 3.30
CA LEU A 241 16.77 -16.91 3.79
C LEU A 241 16.95 -15.55 4.46
#